data_AF-A0A4U1FSG4-F1
#
_entry.id   AF-A0A4U1FSG4-F1
#
_cell.length_a   1.000
_cell.length_b   1.000
_cell.length_c   1.000
_cell.angle_alpha   90.00
_cell.angle_beta   90.00
_cell.angle_gamma   90.00
#
_symmetry.space_group_name_H-M   'P 1'
#
loop_
_entity.id
_entity.type
_entity.pdbx_description
1 polymer ?
#
loop_
_entity_poly.entity_id
_entity_poly.type
_entity_poly.pdbx_seq_one_letter_code
_entity_poly.pdbx_strand_id
1 'polypeptide(L)'
;MCLDTYARYLLFSKQPSQAQRMYEKALQISEEILGERHPQTIVLLSDLATSLDAQGRSDEACVHAQRASDLARQVEHPELHVLLSNLAAVLMHRERYAQAEEIYQEALKRAELKRDEVSVQRIREELAGLSRKRRPLS
;
A
#
# COMPACT_ATOMS: atom_id res chain seq x y z
N MET A 1 -15.75 17.58 -1.51
CA MET A 1 -14.53 16.77 -1.70
C MET A 1 -14.52 15.73 -0.59
N CYS A 2 -14.43 14.43 -0.91
CA CYS A 2 -14.41 13.37 0.11
C CYS A 2 -13.10 13.41 0.90
N LEU A 3 -13.12 12.95 2.17
CA LEU A 3 -11.98 13.03 3.08
C LEU A 3 -10.73 12.31 2.53
N ASP A 4 -10.92 11.18 1.86
CA ASP A 4 -9.85 10.39 1.24
C ASP A 4 -9.23 11.10 0.04
N THR A 5 -10.03 11.75 -0.81
CA THR A 5 -9.52 12.54 -1.94
C THR A 5 -8.70 13.73 -1.44
N TYR A 6 -9.17 14.40 -0.39
CA TYR A 6 -8.43 15.50 0.23
C TYR A 6 -7.13 15.00 0.89
N ALA A 7 -7.17 13.83 1.53
CA ALA A 7 -5.98 13.20 2.09
C ALA A 7 -4.91 12.88 1.03
N ARG A 8 -5.31 12.35 -0.13
CA ARG A 8 -4.39 12.11 -1.26
C ARG A 8 -3.76 13.41 -1.76
N TYR A 9 -4.55 14.48 -1.86
CA TYR A 9 -4.04 15.81 -2.20
C TYR A 9 -3.01 16.30 -1.17
N LEU A 10 -3.32 16.19 0.13
CA LEU A 10 -2.40 16.60 1.20
C LEU A 10 -1.08 15.82 1.15
N LEU A 11 -1.13 14.52 0.86
CA LEU A 11 0.06 13.69 0.72
C LEU A 11 0.91 14.14 -0.49
N PHE A 12 0.26 14.43 -1.62
CA PHE A 12 0.93 15.01 -2.80
C PHE A 12 1.58 16.35 -2.48
N SER A 13 0.90 17.21 -1.72
CA SER A 13 1.40 18.49 -1.22
C SER A 13 2.40 18.36 -0.06
N LYS A 14 2.99 17.18 0.18
CA LYS A 14 4.01 16.93 1.20
C LYS A 14 3.57 17.25 2.64
N GLN A 15 2.28 17.06 2.94
CA GLN A 15 1.69 17.25 4.27
C GLN A 15 1.16 15.91 4.84
N PRO A 16 2.04 14.91 5.07
CA PRO A 16 1.61 13.56 5.39
C PRO A 16 0.90 13.44 6.76
N SER A 17 1.26 14.27 7.75
CA SER A 17 0.57 14.27 9.05
C SER A 17 -0.87 14.80 8.96
N GLN A 18 -1.15 15.72 8.03
CA GLN A 18 -2.53 16.16 7.78
C GLN A 18 -3.30 15.10 6.98
N ALA A 19 -2.65 14.46 5.99
CA ALA A 19 -3.23 13.35 5.25
C ALA A 19 -3.63 12.19 6.18
N GLN A 20 -2.75 11.81 7.12
CA GLN A 20 -3.03 10.79 8.14
C GLN A 20 -4.33 11.08 8.88
N ARG A 21 -4.50 12.30 9.41
CA ARG A 21 -5.73 12.70 10.14
C ARG A 21 -6.99 12.59 9.28
N MET A 22 -6.88 12.86 7.99
CA MET A 22 -8.02 12.73 7.06
C MET A 22 -8.33 11.27 6.76
N TYR A 23 -7.30 10.42 6.57
CA TYR A 23 -7.48 8.99 6.39
C TYR A 23 -8.02 8.29 7.64
N GLU A 24 -7.56 8.65 8.85
CA GLU A 24 -8.09 8.11 10.10
C GLU A 24 -9.59 8.40 10.25
N LYS A 25 -10.02 9.64 9.97
CA LYS A 25 -11.44 10.01 9.99
C LYS A 25 -12.24 9.25 8.93
N ALA A 26 -11.72 9.16 7.71
CA ALA A 26 -12.37 8.43 6.63
C ALA A 26 -12.49 6.93 6.94
N LEU A 27 -11.43 6.35 7.51
CA LEU A 27 -11.38 4.94 7.91
C LEU A 27 -12.40 4.66 9.00
N GLN A 28 -12.44 5.48 10.06
CA GLN A 28 -13.43 5.32 11.13
C GLN A 28 -14.87 5.34 10.58
N ILE A 29 -15.22 6.35 9.79
CA ILE A 29 -16.56 6.46 9.19
C ILE A 29 -16.86 5.24 8.30
N SER A 30 -15.87 4.80 7.52
CA SER A 30 -16.04 3.66 6.63
C SER A 30 -16.18 2.34 7.39
N GLU A 31 -15.43 2.13 8.48
CA GLU A 31 -15.54 0.94 9.33
C GLU A 31 -16.90 0.90 10.03
N GLU A 32 -17.40 2.04 10.52
CA GLU A 32 -18.71 2.14 11.18
C GLU A 32 -19.88 1.87 10.22
N ILE A 33 -19.81 2.38 8.99
CA ILE A 33 -20.94 2.32 8.04
C ILE A 33 -20.89 1.07 7.15
N LEU A 34 -19.70 0.69 6.68
CA LEU A 34 -19.52 -0.35 5.66
C LEU A 34 -18.90 -1.64 6.23
N GLY A 35 -18.25 -1.56 7.39
CA GLY A 35 -17.54 -2.67 8.02
C GLY A 35 -16.11 -2.84 7.52
N GLU A 36 -15.28 -3.50 8.32
CA GLU A 36 -13.82 -3.64 8.08
C GLU A 36 -13.45 -4.38 6.78
N ARG A 37 -14.34 -5.23 6.25
CA ARG A 37 -14.11 -6.05 5.05
C ARG A 37 -14.54 -5.35 3.76
N HIS A 38 -15.14 -4.17 3.85
CA HIS A 38 -15.60 -3.46 2.68
C HIS A 38 -14.40 -2.96 1.84
N PRO A 39 -14.46 -3.06 0.50
CA PRO A 39 -13.37 -2.64 -0.39
C PRO A 39 -12.80 -1.26 -0.08
N GLN A 40 -13.67 -0.27 0.09
CA GLN A 40 -13.25 1.10 0.42
C GLN A 40 -12.49 1.19 1.76
N THR A 41 -12.89 0.42 2.76
CA THR A 41 -12.25 0.41 4.08
C THR A 41 -10.84 -0.15 4.02
N ILE A 42 -10.66 -1.21 3.23
CA ILE A 42 -9.36 -1.83 2.98
C ILE A 42 -8.40 -0.86 2.25
N VAL A 43 -8.90 -0.13 1.24
CA VAL A 43 -8.13 0.91 0.56
C VAL A 43 -7.70 2.01 1.53
N LEU A 44 -8.62 2.51 2.37
CA LEU A 44 -8.33 3.53 3.38
C LEU A 44 -7.26 3.08 4.38
N LEU A 45 -7.26 1.80 4.76
CA LEU A 45 -6.24 1.23 5.65
C LEU A 45 -4.85 1.22 4.99
N SER A 46 -4.75 0.90 3.69
CA SER A 46 -3.49 0.99 2.94
C SER A 46 -3.05 2.43 2.69
N ASP A 47 -3.99 3.35 2.47
CA ASP A 47 -3.69 4.76 2.27
C ASP A 47 -3.18 5.41 3.58
N LEU A 48 -3.74 5.01 4.72
CA LEU A 48 -3.22 5.37 6.04
C LEU A 48 -1.78 4.87 6.21
N ALA A 49 -1.49 3.63 5.85
CA ALA A 49 -0.13 3.07 5.89
C ALA A 49 0.84 3.92 5.06
N THR A 50 0.46 4.31 3.84
CA THR A 50 1.27 5.19 2.97
C THR A 50 1.56 6.53 3.64
N SER A 51 0.57 7.13 4.33
CA SER A 51 0.78 8.40 5.05
C SER A 51 1.70 8.28 6.27
N LEU A 52 1.71 7.13 6.94
CA LEU A 52 2.60 6.85 8.07
C LEU A 52 4.04 6.62 7.58
N ASP A 53 4.20 5.86 6.50
CA ASP A 53 5.50 5.59 5.90
C ASP A 53 6.15 6.87 5.36
N ALA A 54 5.37 7.78 4.76
CA ALA A 54 5.83 9.11 4.36
C ALA A 54 6.30 9.99 5.54
N GLN A 55 5.95 9.65 6.78
CA GLN A 55 6.44 10.29 8.01
C GLN A 55 7.68 9.58 8.60
N GLY A 56 8.20 8.54 7.93
CA GLY A 56 9.27 7.68 8.46
C GLY A 56 8.80 6.68 9.51
N ARG A 57 7.48 6.53 9.71
CA ARG A 57 6.89 5.60 10.69
C ARG A 57 6.63 4.23 10.04
N SER A 58 7.68 3.65 9.43
CA SER A 58 7.55 2.46 8.59
C SER A 58 7.13 1.20 9.37
N ASP A 59 7.43 1.09 10.66
CA ASP A 59 6.96 -0.03 11.49
C ASP A 59 5.44 -0.02 11.65
N GLU A 60 4.85 1.14 11.96
CA GLU A 60 3.40 1.31 12.09
C GLU A 60 2.72 1.17 10.73
N ALA A 61 3.30 1.75 9.68
CA ALA A 61 2.81 1.58 8.32
C ALA A 61 2.74 0.10 7.91
N CYS A 62 3.74 -0.70 8.29
CA CYS A 62 3.78 -2.12 7.96
C CYS A 62 2.62 -2.89 8.58
N VAL A 63 2.26 -2.57 9.83
CA VAL A 63 1.09 -3.18 10.50
C VAL A 63 -0.20 -2.90 9.73
N HIS A 64 -0.43 -1.64 9.33
CA HIS A 64 -1.63 -1.27 8.58
C HIS A 64 -1.64 -1.86 7.17
N ALA A 65 -0.53 -1.81 6.43
CA ALA A 65 -0.42 -2.36 5.08
C ALA A 65 -0.58 -3.89 5.06
N GLN A 66 -0.06 -4.59 6.08
CA GLN A 66 -0.22 -6.03 6.23
C GLN A 66 -1.69 -6.38 6.48
N ARG A 67 -2.34 -5.69 7.45
CA ARG A 67 -3.76 -5.89 7.73
C ARG A 67 -4.63 -5.63 6.50
N ALA A 68 -4.35 -4.56 5.74
CA ALA A 68 -5.06 -4.27 4.49
C ALA A 68 -4.91 -5.40 3.47
N SER A 69 -3.68 -5.89 3.27
CA SER A 69 -3.40 -6.99 2.32
C SER A 69 -4.07 -8.30 2.74
N ASP A 70 -4.10 -8.62 4.03
CA ASP A 70 -4.72 -9.84 4.54
C ASP A 70 -6.25 -9.81 4.41
N LEU A 71 -6.88 -8.68 4.71
CA LEU A 71 -8.31 -8.47 4.47
C LEU A 71 -8.62 -8.54 2.97
N ALA A 72 -7.79 -7.90 2.13
CA ALA A 72 -7.95 -7.90 0.68
C ALA A 72 -7.89 -9.31 0.06
N ARG A 73 -7.01 -10.18 0.57
CA ARG A 73 -6.95 -11.59 0.15
C ARG A 73 -8.22 -12.34 0.51
N GLN A 74 -8.81 -12.08 1.67
CA GLN A 74 -10.01 -12.79 2.14
C GLN A 74 -11.27 -12.45 1.34
N VAL A 75 -11.36 -11.23 0.81
CA VAL A 75 -12.56 -10.75 0.08
C VAL A 75 -12.35 -10.68 -1.43
N GLU A 76 -11.23 -11.21 -1.93
CA GLU A 76 -10.81 -11.09 -3.34
C GLU A 76 -10.90 -9.66 -3.87
N HIS A 77 -10.26 -8.73 -3.15
CA HIS A 77 -10.33 -7.31 -3.46
C HIS A 77 -9.86 -7.01 -4.90
N PRO A 78 -10.60 -6.20 -5.68
CA PRO A 78 -10.25 -5.92 -7.07
C PRO A 78 -8.88 -5.24 -7.21
N GLU A 79 -8.43 -4.50 -6.21
CA GLU A 79 -7.14 -3.80 -6.24
C GLU A 79 -6.08 -4.49 -5.37
N LEU A 80 -6.21 -5.80 -5.12
CA LEU A 80 -5.24 -6.55 -4.32
C LEU A 80 -3.80 -6.33 -4.78
N HIS A 81 -3.53 -6.25 -6.08
CA HIS A 81 -2.18 -6.00 -6.61
C HIS A 81 -1.63 -4.62 -6.23
N VAL A 82 -2.47 -3.59 -6.12
CA VAL A 82 -2.06 -2.25 -5.66
C VAL A 82 -1.72 -2.29 -4.17
N LEU A 83 -2.58 -2.92 -3.36
CA LEU A 83 -2.39 -3.04 -1.91
C LEU A 83 -1.10 -3.82 -1.58
N LEU A 84 -0.84 -4.92 -2.29
CA LEU A 84 0.40 -5.69 -2.16
C LEU A 84 1.62 -4.85 -2.57
N SER A 85 1.53 -4.07 -3.64
CA SER A 85 2.62 -3.18 -4.06
C SER A 85 2.96 -2.15 -2.98
N ASN A 86 1.94 -1.59 -2.31
CA ASN A 86 2.16 -0.64 -1.21
C ASN A 86 2.81 -1.32 0.00
N LEU A 87 2.39 -2.54 0.36
CA LEU A 87 3.04 -3.33 1.42
C LEU A 87 4.51 -3.60 1.09
N ALA A 88 4.82 -4.00 -0.14
CA ALA A 88 6.19 -4.24 -0.58
C ALA A 88 7.05 -2.97 -0.50
N ALA A 89 6.52 -1.81 -0.88
CA ALA A 89 7.22 -0.53 -0.74
C ALA A 89 7.55 -0.22 0.73
N VAL A 90 6.60 -0.43 1.65
CA VAL A 90 6.87 -0.26 3.10
C VAL A 90 7.95 -1.24 3.59
N LEU A 91 7.93 -2.50 3.11
CA LEU A 91 8.96 -3.48 3.44
C LEU A 91 10.35 -3.08 2.89
N MET A 92 10.41 -2.42 1.74
CA MET A 92 11.65 -1.87 1.18
C MET A 92 12.25 -0.79 2.08
N HIS A 93 11.43 0.10 2.65
CA HIS A 93 11.89 1.13 3.59
C HIS A 93 12.37 0.55 4.92
N ARG A 94 11.87 -0.62 5.30
CA ARG A 94 12.35 -1.41 6.45
C ARG A 94 13.54 -2.32 6.12
N GLU A 95 14.11 -2.21 4.92
CA GLU A 95 15.22 -3.04 4.42
C GLU A 95 14.92 -4.55 4.40
N ARG A 96 13.64 -4.94 4.43
CA ARG A 96 13.20 -6.34 4.37
C ARG A 96 13.08 -6.79 2.91
N TYR A 97 14.19 -6.68 2.17
CA TYR A 97 14.22 -6.85 0.71
C TYR A 97 13.71 -8.21 0.23
N ALA A 98 14.06 -9.30 0.91
CA ALA A 98 13.59 -10.63 0.52
C ALA A 98 12.05 -10.76 0.58
N GLN A 99 11.43 -10.19 1.62
CA GLN A 99 9.98 -10.22 1.77
C GLN A 99 9.29 -9.24 0.82
N ALA A 100 9.87 -8.06 0.60
CA ALA A 100 9.38 -7.13 -0.41
C ALA A 100 9.36 -7.78 -1.80
N GLU A 101 10.39 -8.56 -2.15
CA GLU A 101 10.47 -9.28 -3.42
C GLU A 101 9.34 -10.32 -3.54
N GLU A 102 9.11 -11.13 -2.52
CA GLU A 102 8.01 -12.11 -2.52
C GLU A 102 6.64 -11.44 -2.71
N ILE A 103 6.39 -10.34 -2.00
CA ILE A 103 5.13 -9.59 -2.10
C ILE A 103 5.00 -8.92 -3.47
N TYR A 104 6.06 -8.33 -4.03
CA TYR A 104 6.03 -7.77 -5.37
C TYR A 104 5.79 -8.84 -6.45
N GLN A 105 6.35 -10.04 -6.30
CA GLN A 105 6.09 -11.16 -7.21
C GLN A 105 4.63 -11.63 -7.15
N GLU A 106 4.03 -11.65 -5.95
CA GLU A 106 2.59 -11.90 -5.81
C GLU A 106 1.77 -10.79 -6.49
N ALA A 107 2.10 -9.51 -6.22
CA ALA A 107 1.44 -8.36 -6.82
C ALA A 107 1.49 -8.40 -8.35
N LEU A 108 2.65 -8.75 -8.92
CA LEU A 108 2.87 -8.86 -10.36
C LEU A 108 1.94 -9.91 -10.98
N LYS A 109 1.89 -11.13 -10.42
CA LYS A 109 1.01 -12.21 -10.91
C LYS A 109 -0.46 -11.78 -10.89
N ARG A 110 -0.88 -11.08 -9.83
CA ARG A 110 -2.26 -10.56 -9.69
C ARG A 110 -2.56 -9.47 -10.72
N ALA A 111 -1.63 -8.55 -10.96
CA ALA A 111 -1.76 -7.49 -11.96
C ALA A 111 -1.83 -8.06 -13.39
N GLU A 112 -0.99 -9.06 -13.71
CA GLU A 112 -1.00 -9.76 -15.00
C GLU A 112 -2.32 -10.50 -15.24
N LEU A 113 -2.83 -11.19 -14.23
CA LEU A 113 -4.14 -11.86 -14.30
C LEU A 113 -5.27 -10.86 -14.61
N LYS A 114 -5.19 -9.66 -14.03
CA LYS A 114 -6.13 -8.56 -14.29
C LYS A 114 -5.89 -7.80 -15.59
N ARG A 115 -4.78 -8.06 -16.28
CA ARG A 115 -4.33 -7.29 -17.45
C ARG A 115 -4.18 -5.79 -17.17
N ASP A 116 -3.76 -5.44 -15.95
CA ASP A 116 -3.42 -4.07 -15.57
C ASP A 116 -1.96 -3.77 -15.96
N GLU A 117 -1.76 -3.38 -17.21
CA GLU A 117 -0.43 -3.13 -17.78
C GLU A 117 0.36 -2.04 -17.05
N VAL A 118 -0.34 -1.02 -16.53
CA VAL A 118 0.27 0.09 -15.79
C VAL A 118 0.87 -0.43 -14.48
N SER A 119 0.10 -1.22 -13.73
CA SER A 119 0.59 -1.84 -12.50
C SER A 119 1.71 -2.84 -12.77
N VAL A 120 1.59 -3.65 -13.83
CA VAL A 120 2.63 -4.62 -14.23
C VAL A 120 3.94 -3.91 -14.50
N GLN A 121 3.93 -2.84 -15.29
CA GLN A 121 5.13 -2.09 -15.62
C GLN A 121 5.77 -1.48 -14.36
N ARG A 122 4.95 -0.83 -13.51
CA ARG A 122 5.41 -0.25 -12.25
C ARG A 122 6.06 -1.30 -11.33
N ILE A 123 5.42 -2.45 -11.14
CA ILE A 123 5.92 -3.50 -10.24
C ILE A 123 7.23 -4.09 -10.78
N ARG A 124 7.38 -4.24 -12.10
CA ARG A 124 8.64 -4.71 -12.72
C ARG A 124 9.79 -3.73 -12.51
N GLU A 125 9.52 -2.43 -12.58
CA GLU A 125 10.52 -1.40 -12.28
C GLU A 125 10.98 -1.47 -10.82
N GLU A 126 10.04 -1.62 -9.88
CA GLU A 126 10.34 -1.78 -8.45
C GLU A 126 11.17 -3.06 -8.17
N LEU A 127 10.81 -4.20 -8.77
CA LEU A 127 11.56 -5.45 -8.66
C LEU A 127 12.98 -5.34 -9.25
N ALA A 128 13.13 -4.65 -10.37
CA ALA A 128 14.44 -4.40 -10.97
C ALA A 128 15.30 -3.50 -10.07
N GLY A 129 14.71 -2.50 -9.43
CA GLY A 129 15.36 -1.65 -8.43
C GLY A 129 15.80 -2.43 -7.19
N LEU A 130 14.93 -3.30 -6.66
CA LEU A 130 15.20 -4.17 -5.52
C LEU A 130 16.39 -5.11 -5.79
N SER A 131 16.42 -5.74 -6.96
CA SER A 131 17.51 -6.65 -7.37
C SER A 131 18.88 -5.98 -7.33
N ARG A 132 18.95 -4.67 -7.63
CA ARG A 132 20.19 -3.87 -7.52
C ARG A 132 20.59 -3.62 -6.08
N LYS A 133 19.63 -3.36 -5.19
CA LYS A 133 19.90 -3.15 -3.75
C LYS A 133 20.36 -4.42 -3.03
N ARG A 134 19.91 -5.59 -3.50
CA ARG A 134 20.26 -6.90 -2.90
C ARG A 134 21.65 -7.41 -3.29
N ARG A 135 22.23 -6.93 -4.40
CA ARG A 135 23.62 -7.21 -4.79
C ARG A 135 24.49 -6.02 -4.35
N PRO A 136 25.10 -6.04 -3.15
CA PRO A 136 26.15 -5.06 -2.88
C PRO A 136 27.23 -5.23 -3.95
N LEU A 137 27.63 -4.11 -4.58
CA LEU A 137 28.75 -4.08 -5.51
C LEU A 137 29.96 -4.71 -4.80
N SER A 138 30.39 -5.87 -5.29
CA SER A 138 31.60 -6.57 -4.86
C SER A 138 32.85 -5.81 -5.26
#